data_AF-A0A165ZZL5-F1
#
_entry.id   AF-A0A165ZZL5-F1
#
_cell.length_a   1.000
_cell.length_b   1.000
_cell.length_c   1.000
_cell.angle_alpha   90.00
_cell.angle_beta   90.00
_cell.angle_gamma   90.00
#
_symmetry.space_group_name_H-M   'P 1'
#
loop_
_entity.id
_entity.type
_entity.pdbx_description
1 polymer ?
#
loop_
_entity_poly.entity_id
_entity_poly.type
_entity_poly.pdbx_seq_one_letter_code
_entity_poly.pdbx_strand_id
1 'polypeptide(L)'
;MPLFALALNFGWEVVYGLFVTEEPLERAGFTIWLIVDVGLVYGLLRYGRTEWVHAPFVQAHLGAIFALLAGGSVIGHWTFVRWFLDNDIGLHRGKTYGGRPSADTTEMGYWSALLCQAYLSAASLAQLLVRGHSRGVDWPIWAARTLGTAFGLYGYYGYRWWLWPEGHEYVVTPFSLFLCSVALLADLVYPIVFARVSSQAQSGGVH
;
A
#
# COMPACT_ATOMS: atom_id res chain seq x y z
N MET A 1 -1.99 7.81 -10.00
CA MET A 1 -2.20 6.86 -8.89
C MET A 1 -3.60 7.04 -8.31
N PRO A 2 -4.27 5.98 -7.84
CA PRO A 2 -5.63 6.09 -7.28
C PRO A 2 -5.63 6.89 -5.99
N LEU A 3 -6.51 7.89 -5.92
CA LEU A 3 -6.51 8.89 -4.85
C LEU A 3 -6.65 8.24 -3.46
N PHE A 4 -7.62 7.34 -3.32
CA PHE A 4 -7.85 6.65 -2.05
C PHE A 4 -6.75 5.62 -1.75
N ALA A 5 -6.21 4.93 -2.75
CA ALA A 5 -5.13 3.97 -2.51
C ALA A 5 -3.86 4.64 -1.98
N LEU A 6 -3.51 5.83 -2.50
CA LEU A 6 -2.41 6.63 -1.96
C LEU A 6 -2.71 7.11 -0.53
N ALA A 7 -3.94 7.58 -0.27
CA ALA A 7 -4.34 8.02 1.07
C ALA A 7 -4.30 6.87 2.09
N LEU A 8 -4.74 5.68 1.68
CA LEU A 8 -4.76 4.47 2.51
C LEU A 8 -3.35 3.99 2.84
N ASN A 9 -2.44 3.99 1.85
CA ASN A 9 -1.03 3.63 2.04
C ASN A 9 -0.31 4.66 2.93
N PHE A 10 -0.49 5.95 2.64
CA PHE A 10 0.10 7.02 3.44
C PHE A 10 -0.36 6.96 4.90
N GLY A 11 -1.65 6.72 5.13
CA GLY A 11 -2.19 6.52 6.48
C GLY A 11 -1.60 5.31 7.19
N TRP A 12 -1.32 4.23 6.45
CA TRP A 12 -0.65 3.04 6.99
C TRP A 12 0.79 3.37 7.43
N GLU A 13 1.59 4.00 6.56
CA GLU A 13 2.96 4.39 6.88
C GLU A 13 3.04 5.33 8.09
N VAL A 14 2.11 6.29 8.21
CA VAL A 14 2.02 7.18 9.37
C VAL A 14 1.72 6.42 10.66
N VAL A 15 0.73 5.53 10.65
CA VAL A 15 0.32 4.81 11.87
C VAL A 15 1.38 3.80 12.28
N TYR A 16 1.82 2.95 11.35
CA TYR A 16 2.71 1.85 11.67
C TYR A 16 4.14 2.33 11.93
N GLY A 17 4.67 3.20 11.05
CA GLY A 17 6.03 3.72 11.18
C GLY A 17 6.28 4.58 12.42
N LEU A 18 5.27 5.32 12.88
CA LEU A 18 5.42 6.20 14.04
C LEU A 18 5.01 5.56 15.36
N PHE A 19 4.01 4.66 15.37
CA PHE A 19 3.39 4.18 16.61
C PHE A 19 3.45 2.67 16.83
N VAL A 20 3.61 1.84 15.80
CA VAL A 20 3.58 0.38 15.95
C VAL A 20 4.99 -0.21 15.94
N THR A 21 5.87 0.27 15.07
CA THR A 21 7.17 -0.35 14.85
C THR A 21 8.15 -0.03 15.98
N GLU A 22 8.64 -1.08 16.67
CA GLU A 22 9.59 -0.94 17.78
C GLU A 22 11.04 -1.22 17.35
N GLU A 23 11.25 -2.08 16.36
CA GLU A 23 12.56 -2.51 15.93
C GLU A 23 13.21 -1.43 15.04
N PRO A 24 14.48 -1.02 15.29
CA PRO A 24 15.10 0.09 14.57
C PRO A 24 15.21 -0.08 13.06
N LEU A 25 15.49 -1.29 12.56
CA LEU A 25 15.60 -1.55 11.12
C LEU A 25 14.24 -1.48 10.43
N GLU A 26 13.20 -2.10 11.00
CA GLU A 26 11.83 -1.96 10.53
C GLU A 26 11.43 -0.48 10.53
N ARG A 27 11.70 0.25 11.61
CA ARG A 27 11.36 1.68 11.71
C ARG A 27 12.06 2.53 10.67
N ALA A 28 13.31 2.22 10.33
CA ALA A 28 14.02 2.84 9.23
C ALA A 28 13.35 2.55 7.88
N GLY A 29 12.94 1.30 7.63
CA GLY A 29 12.20 0.90 6.44
C GLY A 29 10.89 1.67 6.25
N PHE A 30 10.06 1.72 7.28
CA PHE A 30 8.83 2.53 7.30
C PHE A 30 9.10 4.02 7.09
N THR A 31 10.14 4.56 7.72
CA THR A 31 10.49 5.99 7.58
C THR A 31 10.89 6.32 6.13
N ILE A 32 11.68 5.46 5.50
CA ILE A 32 12.06 5.62 4.08
C ILE A 32 10.82 5.58 3.19
N TRP A 33 9.91 4.62 3.42
CA TRP A 33 8.67 4.53 2.66
C TRP A 33 7.74 5.72 2.87
N LEU A 34 7.60 6.20 4.11
CA LEU A 34 6.85 7.41 4.41
C LEU A 34 7.40 8.64 3.66
N ILE A 35 8.73 8.77 3.53
CA ILE A 35 9.34 9.85 2.74
C ILE A 35 8.97 9.73 1.25
N VAL A 36 8.99 8.51 0.71
CA VAL A 36 8.55 8.25 -0.67
C VAL A 36 7.09 8.63 -0.84
N ASP A 37 6.22 8.24 0.09
CA ASP A 37 4.80 8.58 0.04
C ASP A 37 4.56 10.09 0.15
N VAL A 38 5.32 10.81 0.98
CA VAL A 38 5.29 12.29 1.01
C VAL A 38 5.62 12.87 -0.37
N GLY A 39 6.62 12.31 -1.06
CA GLY A 39 6.94 12.67 -2.44
C GLY A 39 5.77 12.43 -3.40
N LEU A 40 5.09 11.29 -3.29
CA LEU A 40 3.91 10.96 -4.10
C LEU A 40 2.73 11.90 -3.81
N VAL A 41 2.48 12.22 -2.53
CA VAL A 41 1.46 13.18 -2.11
C VAL A 41 1.78 14.57 -2.64
N TYR A 42 3.03 15.01 -2.55
CA TYR A 42 3.47 16.28 -3.15
C TYR A 42 3.21 16.30 -4.66
N GLY A 43 3.58 15.22 -5.37
CA GLY A 43 3.32 15.07 -6.81
C GLY A 43 1.83 15.15 -7.14
N LEU A 44 0.98 14.46 -6.37
CA LEU A 44 -0.48 14.52 -6.50
C LEU A 44 -1.01 15.94 -6.31
N LEU A 45 -0.61 16.64 -5.24
CA LEU A 45 -1.13 17.97 -4.93
C LEU A 45 -0.65 19.03 -5.93
N ARG A 46 0.59 18.88 -6.42
CA ARG A 46 1.20 19.84 -7.36
C ARG A 46 0.71 19.64 -8.79
N TYR A 47 0.63 18.39 -9.24
CA TYR A 47 0.39 18.06 -10.66
C TYR A 47 -0.92 17.31 -10.91
N GLY A 48 -1.54 16.73 -9.87
CA GLY A 48 -2.73 15.88 -10.04
C GLY A 48 -3.97 16.61 -10.51
N ARG A 49 -4.06 17.94 -10.44
CA ARG A 49 -5.25 18.68 -10.92
C ARG A 49 -5.49 18.52 -12.42
N THR A 50 -4.45 18.37 -13.23
CA THR A 50 -4.60 18.17 -14.69
C THR A 50 -5.22 16.81 -15.02
N GLU A 51 -5.09 15.86 -14.11
CA GLU A 51 -5.60 14.50 -14.27
C GLU A 51 -7.13 14.42 -14.08
N TRP A 52 -7.73 15.45 -13.46
CA TRP A 52 -9.16 15.52 -13.08
C TRP A 52 -9.97 16.53 -13.90
N VAL A 53 -9.51 16.92 -15.10
CA VAL A 53 -10.26 17.85 -15.99
C VAL A 53 -11.67 17.35 -16.31
N HIS A 54 -11.87 16.03 -16.35
CA HIS A 54 -13.17 15.39 -16.55
C HIS A 54 -14.12 15.50 -15.33
N ALA A 55 -13.62 15.90 -14.15
CA ALA A 55 -14.38 16.02 -12.91
C ALA A 55 -14.04 17.34 -12.19
N PRO A 56 -14.64 18.49 -12.59
CA PRO A 56 -14.27 19.82 -12.11
C PRO A 56 -14.32 19.99 -10.59
N PHE A 57 -15.28 19.33 -9.92
CA PHE A 57 -15.37 19.34 -8.45
C PHE A 57 -14.13 18.72 -7.79
N VAL A 58 -13.69 17.55 -8.28
CA VAL A 58 -12.50 16.88 -7.76
C VAL A 58 -11.25 17.70 -8.06
N GLN A 59 -11.16 18.27 -9.26
CA GLN A 59 -10.04 19.13 -9.64
C GLN A 59 -9.89 20.36 -8.71
N ALA A 60 -11.00 21.04 -8.41
CA ALA A 60 -11.00 22.24 -7.55
C ALA A 60 -10.67 21.92 -6.09
N HIS A 61 -11.14 20.77 -5.59
CA HIS A 61 -11.04 20.39 -4.18
C HIS A 61 -10.03 19.25 -3.91
N LEU A 62 -9.16 18.93 -4.86
CA LEU A 62 -8.28 17.75 -4.81
C LEU A 62 -7.51 17.61 -3.49
N GLY A 63 -6.93 18.71 -2.99
CA GLY A 63 -6.18 18.70 -1.74
C GLY A 63 -7.06 18.45 -0.50
N ALA A 64 -8.25 19.05 -0.46
CA ALA A 64 -9.19 18.83 0.65
C ALA A 64 -9.74 17.40 0.64
N ILE A 65 -10.09 16.88 -0.54
CA ILE A 65 -10.52 15.49 -0.70
C ILE A 65 -9.41 14.54 -0.25
N PHE A 66 -8.17 14.76 -0.70
CA PHE A 66 -7.05 13.94 -0.29
C PHE A 66 -6.82 14.00 1.22
N ALA A 67 -6.86 15.19 1.83
CA ALA A 67 -6.69 15.36 3.27
C ALA A 67 -7.77 14.63 4.07
N LEU A 68 -9.03 14.66 3.62
CA LEU A 68 -10.13 13.92 4.24
C LEU A 68 -9.92 12.41 4.13
N LEU A 69 -9.53 11.92 2.96
CA LEU A 69 -9.26 10.49 2.75
C LEU A 69 -8.05 10.02 3.56
N ALA A 70 -6.99 10.81 3.63
CA ALA A 70 -5.78 10.51 4.39
C ALA A 70 -6.09 10.52 5.90
N GLY A 71 -6.79 11.54 6.39
CA GLY A 71 -7.24 11.61 7.78
C GLY A 71 -8.14 10.43 8.16
N GLY A 72 -9.11 10.08 7.30
CA GLY A 72 -9.94 8.89 7.48
C GLY A 72 -9.13 7.60 7.49
N SER A 73 -8.12 7.48 6.63
CA SER A 73 -7.23 6.32 6.57
C SER A 73 -6.36 6.18 7.82
N VAL A 74 -5.80 7.28 8.34
CA VAL A 74 -5.06 7.31 9.61
C VAL A 74 -5.96 6.86 10.75
N ILE A 75 -7.19 7.38 10.83
CA ILE A 75 -8.16 6.98 11.86
C ILE A 75 -8.53 5.50 11.71
N GLY A 76 -8.75 5.02 10.48
CA GLY A 76 -9.06 3.62 10.19
C GLY A 76 -7.94 2.68 10.64
N HIS A 77 -6.70 2.97 10.27
CA HIS A 77 -5.55 2.18 10.71
C HIS A 77 -5.36 2.25 12.22
N TRP A 78 -5.51 3.42 12.82
CA TRP A 78 -5.40 3.57 14.27
C TRP A 78 -6.45 2.76 15.03
N THR A 79 -7.70 2.80 14.59
CA THR A 79 -8.79 2.03 15.20
C THR A 79 -8.60 0.53 15.02
N PHE A 80 -8.09 0.09 13.86
CA PHE A 80 -7.71 -1.32 13.65
C PHE A 80 -6.58 -1.74 14.60
N VAL A 81 -5.51 -0.94 14.74
CA VAL A 81 -4.42 -1.20 15.68
C VAL A 81 -4.94 -1.31 17.11
N ARG A 82 -5.77 -0.35 17.54
CA ARG A 82 -6.37 -0.37 18.89
C ARG A 82 -7.21 -1.61 19.11
N TRP A 83 -8.12 -1.92 18.19
CA TRP A 83 -8.93 -3.13 18.28
C TRP A 83 -8.07 -4.40 18.35
N PHE A 84 -7.01 -4.50 17.55
CA PHE A 84 -6.15 -5.68 17.52
C PHE A 84 -5.39 -5.86 18.85
N LEU A 85 -4.84 -4.78 19.39
CA LEU A 85 -4.12 -4.78 20.68
C LEU A 85 -5.07 -5.04 21.85
N ASP A 86 -6.22 -4.36 21.91
CA ASP A 86 -7.18 -4.45 23.02
C ASP A 86 -7.84 -5.84 23.11
N ASN A 87 -7.78 -6.64 22.04
CA ASN A 87 -8.30 -8.00 21.99
C ASN A 87 -7.20 -9.08 22.06
N ASP A 88 -5.95 -8.71 22.36
CA ASP A 88 -4.82 -9.64 22.52
C ASP A 88 -4.64 -10.63 21.36
N ILE A 89 -4.90 -10.17 20.14
CA ILE A 89 -4.87 -11.04 18.95
C ILE A 89 -3.43 -11.54 18.73
N GLY A 90 -3.27 -12.86 18.65
CA GLY A 90 -1.96 -13.49 18.46
C GLY A 90 -1.07 -13.58 19.72
N LEU A 91 -1.58 -13.20 20.91
CA LEU A 91 -0.80 -13.20 22.17
C LEU A 91 -0.13 -14.54 22.49
N HIS A 92 -0.78 -15.66 22.19
CA HIS A 92 -0.31 -17.02 22.49
C HIS A 92 0.96 -17.43 21.72
N ARG A 93 1.46 -16.59 20.81
CA ARG A 93 2.65 -16.86 19.99
C ARG A 93 3.95 -16.33 20.59
N GLY A 94 3.94 -15.83 21.84
CA GLY A 94 5.16 -15.43 22.56
C GLY A 94 5.81 -14.13 22.07
N LYS A 95 5.02 -13.25 21.42
CA LYS A 95 5.46 -11.94 20.92
C LYS A 95 5.37 -10.89 22.01
N THR A 96 6.16 -9.82 21.88
CA THR A 96 6.20 -8.72 22.85
C THR A 96 5.99 -7.38 22.18
N TYR A 97 5.32 -6.46 22.87
CA TYR A 97 5.19 -5.05 22.51
C TYR A 97 5.38 -4.20 23.77
N GLY A 98 6.18 -3.13 23.69
CA GLY A 98 6.52 -2.28 24.83
C GLY A 98 7.29 -3.01 25.94
N GLY A 99 8.04 -4.05 25.58
CA GLY A 99 8.77 -4.90 26.52
C GLY A 99 7.90 -5.85 27.36
N ARG A 100 6.62 -6.06 26.99
CA ARG A 100 5.70 -6.97 27.66
C ARG A 100 5.09 -7.96 26.66
N PRO A 101 4.69 -9.18 27.08
CA PRO A 101 3.87 -10.05 26.24
C PRO A 101 2.62 -9.30 25.79
N SER A 102 2.36 -9.28 24.48
CA SER A 102 1.26 -8.53 23.89
C SER A 102 0.82 -9.18 22.59
N ALA A 103 -0.25 -8.64 22.00
CA ALA A 103 -0.71 -9.01 20.67
C ALA A 103 0.42 -8.99 19.63
N ASP A 104 0.30 -9.84 18.62
CA ASP A 104 1.31 -9.98 17.58
C ASP A 104 1.28 -8.79 16.61
N THR A 105 2.10 -7.78 16.89
CA THR A 105 2.22 -6.58 16.04
C THR A 105 2.78 -6.89 14.65
N THR A 106 3.51 -8.00 14.49
CA THR A 106 3.97 -8.47 13.18
C THR A 106 2.79 -8.99 12.37
N GLU A 107 1.90 -9.78 12.97
CA GLU A 107 0.66 -10.22 12.32
C GLU A 107 -0.26 -9.05 11.98
N MET A 108 -0.41 -8.11 12.90
CA MET A 108 -1.19 -6.89 12.69
C MET A 108 -0.66 -6.07 11.49
N GLY A 109 0.66 -5.87 11.44
CA GLY A 109 1.34 -5.23 10.31
C GLY A 109 1.15 -6.00 9.00
N TYR A 110 1.20 -7.33 9.05
CA TYR A 110 0.97 -8.16 7.88
C TYR A 110 -0.42 -7.98 7.27
N TRP A 111 -1.46 -8.11 8.09
CA TRP A 111 -2.84 -8.06 7.60
C TRP A 111 -3.20 -6.70 7.01
N SER A 112 -2.78 -5.63 7.69
CA SER A 112 -3.00 -4.27 7.23
C SER A 112 -2.20 -3.95 5.97
N ALA A 113 -0.93 -4.36 5.88
CA ALA A 113 -0.10 -4.19 4.69
C ALA A 113 -0.68 -4.95 3.50
N LEU A 114 -1.07 -6.22 3.70
CA LEU A 114 -1.59 -7.07 2.64
C LEU A 114 -2.92 -6.54 2.09
N LEU A 115 -3.80 -6.03 2.96
CA LEU A 115 -5.04 -5.38 2.54
C LEU A 115 -4.75 -4.12 1.72
N CYS A 116 -3.85 -3.26 2.20
CA CYS A 116 -3.45 -2.03 1.50
C CYS A 116 -2.85 -2.37 0.13
N GLN A 117 -1.96 -3.36 0.07
CA GLN A 117 -1.32 -3.80 -1.16
C GLN A 117 -2.34 -4.35 -2.16
N ALA A 118 -3.23 -5.26 -1.74
CA ALA A 118 -4.24 -5.84 -2.61
C ALA A 118 -5.15 -4.77 -3.21
N TYR A 119 -5.60 -3.82 -2.38
CA TYR A 119 -6.38 -2.69 -2.84
C TYR A 119 -5.59 -1.78 -3.79
N LEU A 120 -4.35 -1.44 -3.44
CA LEU A 120 -3.48 -0.56 -4.23
C LEU A 120 -3.20 -1.14 -5.62
N SER A 121 -2.83 -2.42 -5.70
CA SER A 121 -2.54 -3.08 -6.98
C SER A 121 -3.80 -3.15 -7.85
N ALA A 122 -4.94 -3.58 -7.29
CA ALA A 122 -6.19 -3.67 -8.02
C ALA A 122 -6.70 -2.30 -8.50
N ALA A 123 -6.70 -1.29 -7.63
CA ALA A 123 -7.12 0.06 -7.96
C ALA A 123 -6.20 0.72 -9.01
N SER A 124 -4.89 0.47 -8.94
CA SER A 124 -3.93 1.00 -9.90
C SER A 124 -4.15 0.42 -11.29
N LEU A 125 -4.39 -0.90 -11.38
CA LEU A 125 -4.74 -1.56 -12.63
C LEU A 125 -6.07 -1.04 -13.19
N ALA A 126 -7.11 -0.97 -12.35
CA ALA A 126 -8.42 -0.47 -12.75
C ALA A 126 -8.34 0.98 -13.27
N GLN A 127 -7.58 1.84 -12.59
CA GLN A 127 -7.37 3.22 -13.03
C GLN A 127 -6.69 3.26 -14.41
N LEU A 128 -5.67 2.44 -14.64
CA LEU A 128 -4.99 2.40 -15.93
C LEU A 128 -5.94 1.96 -17.06
N LEU A 129 -6.78 0.95 -16.81
CA LEU A 129 -7.78 0.46 -17.76
C LEU A 129 -8.86 1.50 -18.08
N VAL A 130 -9.37 2.21 -17.08
CA VAL A 130 -10.44 3.21 -17.26
C VAL A 130 -9.92 4.47 -17.95
N ARG A 131 -8.69 4.89 -17.64
CA ARG A 131 -8.15 6.16 -18.17
C ARG A 131 -7.62 6.05 -19.59
N GLY A 132 -7.19 4.85 -20.00
CA GLY A 132 -6.72 4.61 -21.37
C GLY A 132 -5.49 5.42 -21.78
N HIS A 133 -4.79 6.06 -20.84
CA HIS A 133 -3.56 6.80 -21.09
C HIS A 133 -2.55 6.62 -19.93
N SER A 134 -1.26 6.66 -20.24
CA SER A 134 -0.18 6.41 -19.27
C SER A 134 0.31 7.65 -18.51
N ARG A 135 -0.24 8.86 -18.78
CA ARG A 135 0.17 10.09 -18.09
C ARG A 135 0.09 9.93 -16.56
N GLY A 136 1.19 10.29 -15.88
CA GLY A 136 1.29 10.28 -14.43
C GLY A 136 1.75 8.95 -13.80
N VAL A 137 2.20 7.98 -14.59
CA VAL A 137 2.89 6.78 -14.08
C VAL A 137 4.07 6.43 -14.98
N ASP A 138 5.23 6.17 -14.38
CA ASP A 138 6.46 5.79 -15.09
C ASP A 138 6.92 4.39 -14.70
N TRP A 139 7.65 3.72 -15.61
CA TRP A 139 8.23 2.39 -15.39
C TRP A 139 9.06 2.27 -14.10
N PRO A 140 9.92 3.25 -13.73
CA PRO A 140 10.68 3.17 -12.49
C PRO A 140 9.78 3.20 -11.24
N ILE A 141 8.68 3.96 -11.27
CA ILE A 141 7.73 4.03 -10.15
C ILE A 141 7.05 2.67 -9.96
N TRP A 142 6.59 2.06 -11.05
CA TRP A 142 6.01 0.72 -11.00
C TRP A 142 7.03 -0.33 -10.51
N ALA A 143 8.26 -0.29 -11.03
CA ALA A 143 9.30 -1.24 -10.66
C ALA A 143 9.70 -1.09 -9.19
N ALA A 144 9.91 0.14 -8.71
CA ALA A 144 10.24 0.42 -7.31
C ALA A 144 9.13 -0.08 -6.36
N ARG A 145 7.86 0.17 -6.70
CA ARG A 145 6.71 -0.33 -5.93
C ARG A 145 6.68 -1.86 -5.91
N THR A 146 6.79 -2.48 -7.08
CA THR A 146 6.69 -3.95 -7.21
C THR A 146 7.83 -4.66 -6.48
N LEU A 147 9.06 -4.15 -6.60
CA LEU A 147 10.21 -4.68 -5.87
C LEU A 147 10.05 -4.46 -4.36
N GLY A 148 9.58 -3.29 -3.96
CA GLY A 148 9.24 -2.98 -2.57
C GLY A 148 8.28 -3.99 -1.97
N THR A 149 7.17 -4.27 -2.64
CA THR A 149 6.21 -5.30 -2.22
C THR A 149 6.84 -6.69 -2.24
N ALA A 150 7.61 -7.04 -3.27
CA ALA A 150 8.22 -8.35 -3.41
C ALA A 150 9.16 -8.67 -2.25
N PHE A 151 10.02 -7.73 -1.85
CA PHE A 151 10.94 -7.93 -0.74
C PHE A 151 10.27 -7.70 0.62
N GLY A 152 9.52 -6.61 0.78
CA GLY A 152 8.96 -6.18 2.07
C GLY A 152 7.74 -6.97 2.52
N LEU A 153 6.86 -7.38 1.61
CA LEU A 153 5.66 -8.14 1.96
C LEU A 153 5.85 -9.64 1.73
N TYR A 154 6.23 -10.07 0.52
CA TYR A 154 6.32 -11.51 0.24
C TYR A 154 7.61 -12.12 0.79
N GLY A 155 8.75 -11.48 0.53
CA GLY A 155 10.06 -11.96 0.95
C GLY A 155 10.22 -11.99 2.47
N TYR A 156 9.99 -10.85 3.14
CA TYR A 156 10.14 -10.71 4.58
C TYR A 156 9.22 -11.66 5.37
N TYR A 157 7.92 -11.62 5.11
CA TYR A 157 6.97 -12.47 5.85
C TYR A 157 7.08 -13.95 5.45
N GLY A 158 7.37 -14.25 4.18
CA GLY A 158 7.65 -15.61 3.74
C GLY A 158 8.89 -16.20 4.42
N TYR A 159 9.95 -15.40 4.57
CA TYR A 159 11.16 -15.80 5.29
C TYR A 159 10.89 -16.05 6.78
N ARG A 160 10.12 -15.16 7.45
CA ARG A 160 9.74 -15.35 8.85
C ARG A 160 8.88 -16.58 9.07
N TRP A 161 7.94 -16.85 8.16
CA TRP A 161 7.16 -18.08 8.16
C TRP A 161 8.05 -19.30 7.96
N TRP A 162 9.01 -19.26 7.04
CA TRP A 162 9.91 -20.39 6.81
C TRP A 162 10.79 -20.72 8.03
N LEU A 163 11.28 -19.69 8.74
CA LEU A 163 12.09 -19.87 9.95
C LEU A 163 11.28 -20.29 11.18
N TRP A 164 10.07 -19.73 11.34
CA TRP A 164 9.21 -19.99 12.49
C TRP A 164 7.73 -20.03 12.07
N PRO A 165 7.28 -21.15 11.49
CA PRO A 165 5.92 -21.29 10.96
C PRO A 165 4.84 -21.10 12.02
N GLU A 166 5.03 -21.61 13.23
CA GLU A 166 4.06 -21.55 14.32
C GLU A 166 3.79 -20.10 14.77
N GLY A 167 4.82 -19.25 14.69
CA GLY A 167 4.69 -17.82 14.98
C GLY A 167 4.09 -17.00 13.85
N HIS A 168 3.98 -17.54 12.63
CA HIS A 168 3.58 -16.80 11.42
C HIS A 168 2.61 -17.59 10.51
N GLU A 169 1.82 -18.49 11.08
CA GLU A 169 0.89 -19.36 10.34
C GLU A 169 -0.11 -18.57 9.48
N TYR A 170 -0.43 -17.34 9.88
CA TYR A 170 -1.32 -16.42 9.18
C TYR A 170 -0.89 -16.16 7.72
N VAL A 171 0.41 -16.24 7.42
CA VAL A 171 0.98 -16.00 6.09
C VAL A 171 0.43 -16.97 5.05
N VAL A 172 0.19 -18.23 5.42
CA VAL A 172 -0.25 -19.30 4.51
C VAL A 172 -1.72 -19.67 4.67
N THR A 173 -2.50 -18.86 5.37
CA THR A 173 -3.96 -19.06 5.48
C THR A 173 -4.66 -18.83 4.13
N PRO A 174 -5.82 -19.48 3.87
CA PRO A 174 -6.54 -19.30 2.60
C PRO A 174 -6.87 -17.85 2.27
N PHE A 175 -7.25 -17.05 3.29
CA PHE A 175 -7.57 -15.65 3.10
C PHE A 175 -6.33 -14.80 2.76
N SER A 176 -5.20 -15.07 3.42
CA SER A 176 -3.92 -14.46 3.08
C SER A 176 -3.52 -14.76 1.62
N LEU A 177 -3.57 -16.05 1.24
CA LEU A 177 -3.21 -16.48 -0.12
C LEU A 177 -4.13 -15.86 -1.18
N PHE A 178 -5.42 -15.70 -0.86
CA PHE A 178 -6.36 -14.98 -1.73
C PHE A 178 -5.95 -13.52 -1.94
N LEU A 179 -5.69 -12.76 -0.87
CA LEU A 179 -5.27 -11.36 -0.98
C LEU A 179 -3.92 -11.21 -1.69
N CYS A 180 -2.95 -12.09 -1.39
CA CYS A 180 -1.68 -12.15 -2.10
C CYS A 180 -1.89 -12.38 -3.61
N SER A 181 -2.79 -13.30 -3.96
CA SER A 181 -3.11 -13.61 -5.36
C SER A 181 -3.74 -12.42 -6.08
N VAL A 182 -4.66 -11.71 -5.43
CA VAL A 182 -5.26 -10.49 -5.99
C VAL A 182 -4.19 -9.43 -6.27
N ALA A 183 -3.31 -9.18 -5.30
CA ALA A 183 -2.23 -8.22 -5.44
C ALA A 183 -1.25 -8.61 -6.56
N LEU A 184 -0.76 -9.85 -6.55
CA LEU A 184 0.19 -10.37 -7.53
C LEU A 184 -0.38 -10.38 -8.95
N LEU A 185 -1.61 -10.86 -9.14
CA LEU A 185 -2.24 -10.88 -10.46
C LEU A 185 -2.41 -9.46 -11.01
N ALA A 186 -2.84 -8.52 -10.17
CA ALA A 186 -2.94 -7.13 -10.58
C ALA A 186 -1.57 -6.53 -10.96
N ASP A 187 -0.52 -6.80 -10.19
CA ASP A 187 0.82 -6.30 -10.46
C ASP A 187 1.50 -6.97 -11.67
N LEU A 188 1.17 -8.23 -11.98
CA LEU A 188 1.63 -8.93 -13.18
C LEU A 188 0.92 -8.45 -14.46
N VAL A 189 -0.37 -8.14 -14.37
CA VAL A 189 -1.16 -7.62 -15.50
C VAL A 189 -0.83 -6.15 -15.77
N TYR A 190 -0.55 -5.37 -14.73
CA TYR A 190 -0.23 -3.95 -14.82
C TYR A 190 0.81 -3.59 -15.90
N PRO A 191 2.02 -4.19 -15.96
CA PRO A 191 3.03 -3.83 -16.95
C PRO A 191 2.59 -4.15 -18.38
N ILE A 192 1.79 -5.21 -18.58
CA ILE A 192 1.27 -5.60 -19.90
C ILE A 192 0.29 -4.53 -20.41
N VAL A 193 -0.64 -4.11 -19.56
CA VAL A 193 -1.60 -3.04 -19.89
C VAL A 193 -0.87 -1.71 -20.09
N PHE A 194 0.09 -1.40 -19.23
CA PHE A 194 0.86 -0.16 -19.28
C PHE A 194 1.68 -0.05 -20.55
N ALA A 195 2.32 -1.14 -21.00
CA ALA A 195 3.03 -1.18 -22.26
C ALA A 195 2.09 -0.90 -23.45
N ARG A 196 0.92 -1.56 -23.51
CA ARG A 196 -0.06 -1.37 -24.59
C ARG A 196 -0.57 0.07 -24.67
N VAL A 197 -0.99 0.62 -23.54
CA VAL A 197 -1.50 2.00 -23.45
C VAL A 197 -0.41 3.01 -23.84
N SER A 198 0.83 2.77 -23.42
CA SER A 198 1.96 3.64 -23.77
C SER A 198 2.32 3.57 -25.25
N SER A 199 2.29 2.39 -25.88
CA SER A 199 2.51 2.24 -27.32
C SER A 199 1.42 2.92 -28.15
N GLN A 200 0.15 2.80 -27.73
CA GLN A 200 -0.97 3.47 -28.40
C GLN A 200 -0.87 4.99 -28.35
N ALA A 201 -0.43 5.55 -27.22
CA ALA A 201 -0.20 6.98 -27.06
C ALA A 201 0.94 7.50 -27.98
N GLN A 202 1.95 6.68 -28.27
CA GLN A 202 3.03 7.02 -29.19
C GLN A 202 2.61 6.92 -30.66
N SER A 203 1.79 5.91 -31.02
CA SER A 203 1.30 5.73 -32.39
C SER A 203 0.19 6.70 -32.79
N GLY A 204 -0.60 7.20 -31.83
CA GLY A 204 -1.68 8.18 -32.07
C GLY A 204 -1.23 9.64 -32.12
N GLY A 205 0.06 9.92 -31.93
CA GLY A 205 0.66 11.26 -32.00
C GLY A 205 1.03 11.74 -33.40
N VAL A 206 0.67 10.98 -34.43
CA VAL A 206 0.74 11.41 -35.84
C VAL A 206 -0.69 11.50 -36.33
N HIS A 207 -1.32 12.67 -36.19
CA HIS A 207 -2.36 13.24 -37.07
C HIS A 207 -2.81 14.60 -36.53
#